data_AF-A0A2N7Q9R1-F1
#
_entry.id   AF-A0A2N7Q9R1-F1
#
_cell.length_a   1.000
_cell.length_b   1.000
_cell.length_c   1.000
_cell.angle_alpha   90.00
_cell.angle_beta   90.00
_cell.angle_gamma   90.00
#
_symmetry.space_group_name_H-M   'P 1'
#
loop_
_entity.id
_entity.type
_entity.pdbx_description
1 polymer ?
#
loop_
_entity_poly.entity_id
_entity_poly.type
_entity_poly.pdbx_seq_one_letter_code
_entity_poly.pdbx_strand_id
1 'polypeptide(L)'
;LGWFRTVLRYIIETQYLKWEEKKFINLVKDILNMAEDMDVEELMDLTKKYVHPEFEGGEVLLSVGKAVEYLYHGASGIINVIPFACMPGNVVTAILKKIKEEEGIRFPTLTVPCDGQKSLGTKMRVEAFVEQVKEFFNSKKRKN
;
A
#
# COMPACT_ATOMS: atom_id res chain seq x y z
N LEU A 1 -13.55 -37.94 4.90
CA LEU A 1 -12.07 -38.00 4.94
C LEU A 1 -11.36 -36.88 4.16
N GLY A 2 -11.92 -36.35 3.06
CA GLY A 2 -11.28 -35.29 2.25
C GLY A 2 -11.17 -33.93 2.95
N TRP A 3 -12.20 -33.52 3.71
CA TRP A 3 -12.21 -32.23 4.41
C TRP A 3 -11.08 -32.08 5.43
N PHE A 4 -10.78 -33.12 6.21
CA PHE A 4 -9.67 -33.10 7.17
C PHE A 4 -8.31 -32.92 6.48
N ARG A 5 -8.09 -33.58 5.33
CA ARG A 5 -6.87 -33.38 4.55
C ARG A 5 -6.75 -31.96 4.03
N THR A 6 -7.86 -31.36 3.58
CA THR A 6 -7.89 -29.97 3.13
C THR A 6 -7.56 -29.00 4.26
N VAL A 7 -8.22 -29.14 5.41
CA VAL A 7 -7.97 -28.29 6.59
C VAL A 7 -6.52 -28.43 7.07
N LEU A 8 -6.02 -29.66 7.16
CA LEU A 8 -4.63 -29.91 7.56
C LEU A 8 -3.64 -29.28 6.57
N ARG A 9 -3.91 -29.40 5.26
CA ARG A 9 -3.08 -28.77 4.22
C ARG A 9 -3.08 -27.25 4.37
N TYR A 10 -4.24 -26.62 4.52
CA TYR A 10 -4.33 -25.17 4.73
C TYR A 10 -3.57 -24.72 5.96
N ILE A 11 -3.70 -25.42 7.10
CA ILE A 11 -2.96 -25.09 8.31
C ILE A 11 -1.45 -25.14 8.06
N ILE A 12 -0.96 -26.21 7.40
CA ILE A 12 0.47 -26.35 7.11
C ILE A 12 0.94 -25.24 6.15
N GLU A 13 0.20 -24.98 5.08
CA GLU A 13 0.51 -23.93 4.10
C GLU A 13 0.55 -22.55 4.78
N THR A 14 -0.43 -22.20 5.61
CA THR A 14 -0.46 -20.92 6.33
C THR A 14 0.70 -20.80 7.31
N GLN A 15 1.04 -21.85 8.05
CA GLN A 15 2.17 -21.82 8.97
C GLN A 15 3.50 -21.69 8.22
N TYR A 16 3.64 -22.35 7.07
CA TYR A 16 4.81 -22.22 6.21
C TYR A 16 4.96 -20.79 5.66
N LEU A 17 3.88 -20.20 5.13
CA LEU A 17 3.89 -18.83 4.62
C LEU A 17 4.26 -17.82 5.71
N LYS A 18 3.68 -17.93 6.92
CA LYS A 18 4.02 -17.06 8.06
C LYS A 18 5.47 -17.24 8.51
N TRP A 19 6.02 -18.45 8.38
CA TRP A 19 7.43 -18.70 8.70
C TRP A 19 8.36 -18.06 7.66
N GLU A 20 8.05 -18.17 6.36
CA GLU A 20 8.82 -17.49 5.31
C GLU A 20 8.74 -15.97 5.43
N GLU A 21 7.55 -15.42 5.66
CA GLU A 21 7.31 -14.00 5.90
C GLU A 21 8.22 -13.47 7.03
N LYS A 22 8.22 -14.13 8.19
CA LYS A 22 9.11 -13.77 9.31
C LYS A 22 10.59 -13.80 8.93
N LYS A 23 11.00 -14.74 8.07
CA LYS A 23 12.38 -14.80 7.57
C LYS A 23 12.71 -13.56 6.74
N PHE A 24 11.82 -13.14 5.84
CA PHE A 24 12.01 -11.91 5.04
C PHE A 24 12.01 -10.66 5.90
N ILE A 25 11.05 -10.53 6.82
CA ILE A 25 10.97 -9.40 7.75
C ILE A 25 12.26 -9.27 8.55
N ASN A 26 12.78 -10.37 9.11
CA ASN A 26 14.02 -10.34 9.88
C ASN A 26 15.24 -9.88 9.08
N LEU A 27 15.23 -9.99 7.75
CA LEU A 27 16.31 -9.50 6.89
C LEU A 27 16.27 -7.98 6.69
N VAL A 28 15.09 -7.36 6.81
CA VAL A 28 14.89 -5.95 6.44
C VAL A 28 14.42 -5.06 7.58
N LYS A 29 13.98 -5.62 8.72
CA LYS A 29 13.44 -4.88 9.86
C LYS A 29 14.38 -3.83 10.47
N ASP A 30 15.69 -4.06 10.36
CA ASP A 30 16.69 -3.11 10.86
C ASP A 30 16.88 -1.90 9.92
N ILE A 31 16.38 -1.99 8.68
CA ILE A 31 16.51 -0.98 7.62
C ILE A 31 15.16 -0.31 7.33
N LEU A 32 14.07 -1.07 7.41
CA LEU A 32 12.71 -0.63 7.10
C LEU A 32 11.88 -0.52 8.37
N ASN A 33 11.46 0.71 8.70
CA ASN A 33 10.58 0.99 9.85
C ASN A 33 9.20 0.33 9.75
N MET A 34 8.77 -0.05 8.54
CA MET A 34 7.49 -0.73 8.26
C MET A 34 7.75 -2.07 7.58
N ALA A 35 8.68 -2.84 8.12
CA ALA A 35 8.99 -4.19 7.63
C ALA A 35 7.88 -5.20 7.96
N GLU A 36 7.24 -5.04 9.12
CA GLU A 36 6.08 -5.86 9.51
C GLU A 36 4.82 -5.26 8.90
N ASP A 37 3.99 -6.11 8.29
CA ASP A 37 2.69 -5.75 7.77
C ASP A 37 1.61 -5.90 8.86
N MET A 38 0.66 -4.99 8.85
CA MET A 38 -0.59 -5.10 9.62
C MET A 38 -1.42 -6.30 9.14
N ASP A 39 -2.18 -6.92 10.07
CA ASP A 39 -3.05 -8.05 9.73
C ASP A 39 -4.12 -7.62 8.69
N VAL A 40 -4.49 -8.55 7.81
CA VAL A 40 -5.44 -8.30 6.71
C VAL A 40 -6.77 -7.73 7.19
N GLU A 41 -7.28 -8.24 8.32
CA GLU A 41 -8.55 -7.79 8.91
C GLU A 41 -8.47 -6.33 9.36
N GLU A 42 -7.36 -5.92 9.95
CA GLU A 42 -7.11 -4.55 10.38
C GLU A 42 -6.95 -3.60 9.18
N LEU A 43 -6.25 -4.04 8.12
CA LEU A 43 -6.18 -3.29 6.86
C LEU A 43 -7.56 -3.08 6.22
N MET A 44 -8.40 -4.12 6.24
CA MET A 44 -9.77 -4.02 5.73
C MET A 44 -10.60 -3.05 6.58
N ASP A 45 -10.42 -3.02 7.90
CA ASP A 45 -11.10 -2.09 8.79
C ASP A 45 -10.73 -0.63 8.50
N LEU A 46 -9.46 -0.34 8.22
CA LEU A 46 -9.01 1.00 7.79
C LEU A 46 -9.70 1.45 6.49
N THR A 47 -9.97 0.51 5.57
CA THR A 47 -10.55 0.82 4.27
C THR A 47 -12.07 1.01 4.29
N LYS A 48 -12.78 0.47 5.29
CA LYS A 48 -14.26 0.57 5.38
C LYS A 48 -14.80 2.00 5.29
N LYS A 49 -14.02 3.01 5.71
CA LYS A 49 -14.35 4.43 5.58
C LYS A 49 -14.47 4.88 4.10
N TYR A 50 -13.70 4.26 3.21
CA TYR A 50 -13.56 4.65 1.81
C TYR A 50 -14.26 3.71 0.85
N VAL A 51 -14.21 2.40 1.09
CA VAL A 51 -14.80 1.35 0.25
C VAL A 51 -15.45 0.30 1.14
N HIS A 52 -16.73 0.00 0.88
CA HIS A 52 -17.39 -1.09 1.58
C HIS A 52 -16.89 -2.43 1.00
N PRO A 53 -16.54 -3.43 1.85
CA PRO A 53 -16.00 -4.72 1.39
C PRO A 53 -16.88 -5.51 0.41
N GLU A 54 -18.17 -5.17 0.32
CA GLU A 54 -19.14 -5.84 -0.55
C GLU A 54 -19.12 -5.33 -2.00
N PHE A 55 -18.63 -4.11 -2.25
CA PHE A 55 -18.71 -3.48 -3.58
C PHE A 55 -17.46 -3.68 -4.43
N GLU A 56 -16.31 -3.99 -3.81
CA GLU A 56 -15.05 -4.09 -4.53
C GLU A 56 -14.15 -5.18 -3.96
N GLY A 57 -13.46 -5.91 -4.85
CA GLY A 57 -12.64 -7.06 -4.49
C GLY A 57 -11.37 -6.72 -3.70
N GLY A 58 -10.74 -7.75 -3.12
CA GLY A 58 -9.68 -7.61 -2.11
C GLY A 58 -8.49 -6.71 -2.47
N GLU A 59 -8.08 -6.60 -3.75
CA GLU A 59 -6.92 -5.79 -4.14
C GLU A 59 -7.08 -4.30 -3.79
N VAL A 60 -8.27 -3.73 -4.03
CA VAL A 60 -8.53 -2.32 -3.72
C VAL A 60 -8.57 -2.11 -2.21
N LEU A 61 -9.23 -3.03 -1.48
CA LEU A 61 -9.34 -2.96 -0.03
C LEU A 61 -7.97 -2.98 0.66
N LEU A 62 -7.12 -3.92 0.26
CA LEU A 62 -5.78 -4.06 0.81
C LEU A 62 -4.87 -2.89 0.42
N SER A 63 -4.93 -2.45 -0.83
CA SER A 63 -4.08 -1.35 -1.32
C SER A 63 -4.40 -0.01 -0.68
N VAL A 64 -5.69 0.29 -0.49
CA VAL A 64 -6.15 1.49 0.22
C VAL A 64 -5.81 1.39 1.71
N GLY A 65 -6.03 0.23 2.32
CA GLY A 65 -5.74 0.00 3.74
C GLY A 65 -4.26 0.22 4.02
N LYS A 66 -3.39 -0.34 3.17
CA LYS A 66 -1.94 -0.15 3.25
C LYS A 66 -1.53 1.31 3.06
N ALA A 67 -2.19 2.03 2.15
CA ALA A 67 -1.92 3.45 1.95
C ALA A 67 -2.28 4.29 3.19
N VAL A 68 -3.41 3.98 3.83
CA VAL A 68 -3.84 4.61 5.09
C VAL A 68 -2.89 4.26 6.24
N GLU A 69 -2.47 3.00 6.35
CA GLU A 69 -1.47 2.56 7.31
C GLU A 69 -0.14 3.33 7.14
N TYR A 70 0.36 3.47 5.90
CA TYR A 70 1.58 4.24 5.61
C TYR A 70 1.44 5.71 6.02
N LEU A 71 0.27 6.32 5.81
CA LEU A 71 -0.01 7.68 6.26
C LEU A 71 0.13 7.80 7.78
N TYR A 72 -0.47 6.87 8.54
CA TYR A 72 -0.44 6.88 10.01
C TYR A 72 0.95 6.57 10.57
N HIS A 73 1.71 5.68 9.95
CA HIS A 73 3.09 5.35 10.35
C HIS A 73 4.14 6.36 9.88
N GLY A 74 3.69 7.51 9.36
CA GLY A 74 4.54 8.66 9.14
C GLY A 74 5.34 8.62 7.83
N ALA A 75 4.87 7.86 6.83
CA ALA A 75 5.36 8.00 5.47
C ALA A 75 5.28 9.47 5.02
N SER A 76 6.10 9.83 4.03
CA SER A 76 6.15 11.19 3.46
C SER A 76 5.65 11.28 2.02
N GLY A 77 5.28 10.14 1.44
CA GLY A 77 4.64 10.03 0.14
C GLY A 77 4.34 8.58 -0.20
N ILE A 78 3.43 8.36 -1.15
CA ILE A 78 3.05 7.03 -1.64
C ILE A 78 3.14 6.99 -3.16
N ILE A 79 3.70 5.92 -3.71
CA ILE A 79 3.67 5.62 -5.14
C ILE A 79 2.78 4.40 -5.37
N ASN A 80 1.69 4.59 -6.11
CA ASN A 80 0.82 3.52 -6.58
C ASN A 80 1.33 3.02 -7.94
N VAL A 81 2.01 1.87 -7.94
CA VAL A 81 2.55 1.26 -9.17
C VAL A 81 1.53 0.27 -9.69
N ILE A 82 1.02 0.50 -10.90
CA ILE A 82 -0.09 -0.28 -11.47
C ILE A 82 0.29 -0.79 -12.86
N PRO A 83 -0.21 -1.96 -13.30
CA PRO A 83 -0.12 -2.33 -14.71
C PRO A 83 -0.95 -1.37 -15.58
N PHE A 84 -0.61 -1.25 -16.86
CA PHE A 84 -1.39 -0.44 -17.79
C PHE A 84 -2.85 -0.90 -17.85
N ALA A 85 -3.77 0.06 -17.80
CA ALA A 85 -5.22 -0.19 -17.76
C ALA A 85 -5.70 -1.05 -16.58
N CYS A 86 -4.97 -1.06 -15.45
CA CYS A 86 -5.43 -1.71 -14.22
C CYS A 86 -6.65 -0.99 -13.63
N MET A 87 -7.84 -1.57 -13.80
CA MET A 87 -9.08 -1.02 -13.21
C MET A 87 -8.96 -0.89 -11.68
N PRO A 88 -8.60 -1.92 -10.90
CA PRO A 88 -8.44 -1.79 -9.44
C PRO A 88 -7.46 -0.68 -9.04
N GLY A 89 -6.30 -0.62 -9.70
CA GLY A 89 -5.28 0.40 -9.45
C GLY A 89 -5.75 1.82 -9.75
N ASN A 90 -6.59 2.02 -10.76
CA ASN A 90 -7.21 3.32 -11.05
C ASN A 90 -8.24 3.71 -9.97
N VAL A 91 -8.98 2.74 -9.43
CA VAL A 91 -9.89 3.01 -8.31
C VAL A 91 -9.12 3.40 -7.05
N VAL A 92 -8.04 2.69 -6.73
CA VAL A 92 -7.11 3.06 -5.65
C VAL A 92 -6.60 4.49 -5.86
N THR A 93 -6.24 4.86 -7.10
CA THR A 93 -5.79 6.23 -7.44
C THR A 93 -6.85 7.29 -7.14
N ALA A 94 -8.11 7.02 -7.47
CA ALA A 94 -9.22 7.92 -7.16
C ALA A 94 -9.45 8.05 -5.64
N ILE A 95 -9.32 6.95 -4.89
CA ILE A 95 -9.48 6.94 -3.44
C ILE A 95 -8.32 7.67 -2.74
N LEU A 96 -7.09 7.49 -3.18
CA LEU A 96 -5.92 8.22 -2.66
C LEU A 96 -6.10 9.74 -2.76
N LYS A 97 -6.73 10.21 -3.86
CA LYS A 97 -7.08 11.62 -4.01
C LYS A 97 -8.12 12.06 -2.97
N LYS A 98 -9.16 11.26 -2.74
CA LYS A 98 -10.20 11.53 -1.72
C LYS A 98 -9.60 11.55 -0.30
N ILE A 99 -8.73 10.60 0.03
CA ILE A 99 -8.02 10.55 1.33
C ILE A 99 -7.27 11.87 1.56
N LYS A 100 -6.51 12.32 0.56
CA LYS A 100 -5.74 13.57 0.64
C LYS A 100 -6.64 14.80 0.89
N GLU A 101 -7.79 14.85 0.23
CA GLU A 101 -8.76 15.94 0.37
C GLU A 101 -9.41 15.94 1.76
N GLU A 102 -9.80 14.77 2.29
CA GLU A 102 -10.44 14.64 3.60
C GLU A 102 -9.50 14.92 4.77
N GLU A 103 -8.27 14.41 4.71
CA GLU A 103 -7.30 14.61 5.79
C GLU A 103 -6.78 16.06 5.82
N GLY A 104 -7.02 16.86 4.78
CA GLY A 104 -6.56 18.24 4.68
C GLY A 104 -5.03 18.37 4.62
N ILE A 105 -4.33 17.27 4.36
CA ILE A 105 -2.87 17.19 4.31
C ILE A 105 -2.44 17.22 2.84
N ARG A 106 -1.43 18.04 2.50
CA ARG A 106 -0.81 18.05 1.17
C ARG A 106 0.12 16.84 0.99
N PHE A 107 -0.37 15.64 1.29
CA PHE A 107 0.40 14.41 1.20
C PHE A 107 0.71 14.08 -0.27
N PRO A 108 1.98 13.87 -0.64
CA PRO A 108 2.36 13.53 -2.01
C PRO A 108 1.93 12.10 -2.37
N THR A 109 1.20 11.96 -3.47
CA THR A 109 0.83 10.68 -4.06
C THR A 109 1.14 10.69 -5.56
N LEU A 110 1.77 9.63 -6.08
CA LEU A 110 2.04 9.47 -7.52
C LEU A 110 1.51 8.11 -7.98
N THR A 111 0.82 8.08 -9.11
CA THR A 111 0.47 6.82 -9.78
C THR A 111 1.35 6.62 -10.99
N VAL A 112 1.96 5.43 -11.10
CA VAL A 112 2.86 5.06 -12.20
C VAL A 112 2.30 3.83 -12.91
N PRO A 113 1.68 4.00 -14.08
CA PRO A 113 1.33 2.86 -14.92
C PRO A 113 2.57 2.27 -15.59
N CYS A 114 2.67 0.94 -15.57
CA CYS A 114 3.75 0.17 -16.15
C CYS A 114 3.20 -0.76 -17.24
N ASP A 115 3.73 -0.65 -18.46
CA ASP A 115 3.38 -1.46 -19.64
C ASP A 115 4.55 -2.30 -20.17
N GLY A 116 5.66 -2.35 -19.41
CA GLY A 116 6.90 -3.00 -19.83
C GLY A 116 7.72 -2.20 -20.85
N GLN A 117 7.24 -1.02 -21.29
CA GLN A 117 7.97 -0.11 -22.16
C GLN A 117 8.63 1.02 -21.36
N LYS A 118 9.68 1.62 -21.94
CA LYS A 118 10.31 2.81 -21.36
C LYS A 118 9.41 4.02 -21.63
N SER A 119 8.56 4.34 -20.66
CA SER A 119 7.85 5.63 -20.66
C SER A 119 8.84 6.78 -20.48
N LEU A 120 8.96 7.63 -21.51
CA LEU A 120 9.86 8.79 -21.52
C LEU A 120 9.54 9.79 -20.40
N GLY A 121 8.28 9.88 -19.98
CA GLY A 121 7.82 10.82 -18.95
C GLY A 121 7.90 10.29 -17.51
N THR A 122 8.04 8.98 -17.29
CA THR A 122 7.98 8.41 -15.93
C THR A 122 9.12 8.94 -15.06
N LYS A 123 10.34 9.02 -15.61
CA LYS A 123 11.51 9.53 -14.86
C LYS A 123 11.27 10.95 -14.33
N MET A 124 10.84 11.86 -15.19
CA MET A 124 10.56 13.25 -14.82
C MET A 124 9.43 13.35 -13.77
N ARG A 125 8.37 12.54 -13.88
CA ARG A 125 7.30 12.52 -12.87
C ARG A 125 7.79 12.03 -11.52
N VAL A 126 8.64 11.00 -11.49
CA VAL A 126 9.23 10.48 -10.25
C VAL A 126 10.17 11.50 -9.63
N GLU A 127 11.02 12.17 -10.43
CA GLU A 127 11.88 13.26 -9.96
C GLU A 127 11.09 14.39 -9.32
N ALA A 128 10.04 14.87 -10.00
CA ALA A 128 9.15 15.89 -9.46
C ALA A 128 8.39 15.44 -8.21
N PHE A 129 8.04 14.16 -8.11
CA PHE A 129 7.42 13.59 -6.92
C PHE A 129 8.39 13.54 -5.74
N VAL A 130 9.65 13.14 -5.96
CA VAL A 130 10.67 13.12 -4.90
C VAL A 130 10.88 14.51 -4.31
N GLU A 131 10.87 15.56 -5.14
CA GLU A 131 10.94 16.94 -4.63
C GLU A 131 9.72 17.30 -3.76
N GLN A 132 8.49 16.93 -4.16
CA GLN A 132 7.30 17.12 -3.34
C GLN A 132 7.39 16.38 -2.00
N VAL A 133 7.94 15.16 -1.98
CA VAL A 133 8.16 14.38 -0.77
C VAL A 133 9.17 15.05 0.16
N LYS A 134 10.29 15.57 -0.38
CA LYS A 134 11.29 16.31 0.41
C LYS A 134 10.69 17.57 1.03
N GLU A 135 9.92 18.35 0.27
CA GLU A 135 9.23 19.54 0.77
C GLU A 135 8.26 19.17 1.91
N PHE A 136 7.45 18.13 1.70
CA PHE A 136 6.50 17.65 2.69
C PHE A 136 7.20 17.18 3.97
N PHE A 137 8.24 16.35 3.85
CA PHE A 137 9.03 15.85 4.97
C PHE A 137 9.65 16.98 5.80
N ASN A 138 10.27 17.97 5.13
CA ASN A 138 10.85 19.13 5.79
C ASN A 138 9.79 19.99 6.49
N SER A 139 8.59 20.13 5.91
CA SER A 139 7.49 20.87 6.52
C SER A 139 6.98 20.19 7.80
N LYS A 140 6.95 18.85 7.83
CA LYS A 140 6.58 18.05 9.01
C LYS A 140 7.62 18.20 10.13
N LYS A 141 8.92 18.15 9.78
CA LYS A 141 10.03 18.35 10.74
C LYS A 141 10.04 19.73 11.38
N ARG A 142 9.53 20.77 10.72
CA ARG A 142 9.44 22.13 11.28
C ARG A 142 8.26 22.33 12.24
N LYS A 143 7.23 21.47 12.17
CA LYS A 143 6.03 21.54 13.02
C LYS A 143 6.16 20.71 14.30
N ASN A 144 7.07 19.74 14.32
CA ASN A 144 7.51 19.03 15.52
C ASN A 144 8.69 19.74 16.17
#